data_AF-A0A1Q7YES9-F1
#
_entry.id   AF-A0A1Q7YES9-F1
#
_cell.length_a   1.000
_cell.length_b   1.000
_cell.length_c   1.000
_cell.angle_alpha   90.00
_cell.angle_beta   90.00
_cell.angle_gamma   90.00
#
_symmetry.space_group_name_H-M   'P 1'
#
loop_
_entity.id
_entity.type
_entity.pdbx_description
1 polymer ?
#
loop_
_entity_poly.entity_id
_entity_poly.type
_entity_poly.pdbx_seq_one_letter_code
_entity_poly.pdbx_strand_id
1 'polypeptide(L)'
;MRLTRYIFGVLVLLALPVVSTCAQSATDCASLMKFGIYDRYRTFTTETQYKQIREFFSNFQFSTQQQAQNKAAELGLDITGVLGLTFNGTTSSSNFQQWQQSLVRSSYQEALSFGLQVQSIEKISNALTDLVGRCLTQKGVHAYIIPAADNQTFSVTIDFVPYSSERPLTHGLLTMTPSSVAASCAPAGVLNQRVEIGPQGVSLSCRRSPTETVAVNVNTDDGSPAINYDAYIVPPPNINFRLASESIQSGQSTTLNWEVANASRVEIEGYGPVSVSGSLTITPTQTRQYRLIVTSLDGQQTSTYKTVTVLPPPPVLTGARVFFHTTNDDKDGDTNVSVYVIYGGETKK
;
A
#
# COMPACT_ATOMS: atom_id res chain seq x y z
N MET A 1 -32.23 -9.59 -77.83
CA MET A 1 -33.32 -9.68 -76.83
C MET A 1 -32.67 -10.01 -75.49
N ARG A 2 -32.81 -9.10 -74.50
CA ARG A 2 -32.08 -9.03 -73.20
C ARG A 2 -32.39 -10.26 -72.31
N LEU A 3 -31.44 -10.99 -71.72
CA LEU A 3 -30.60 -10.72 -70.53
C LEU A 3 -31.38 -10.37 -69.25
N THR A 4 -31.52 -11.35 -68.33
CA THR A 4 -31.82 -11.09 -66.92
C THR A 4 -30.96 -12.00 -66.03
N ARG A 5 -29.99 -11.39 -65.37
CA ARG A 5 -29.13 -11.96 -64.33
C ARG A 5 -29.91 -12.08 -63.02
N TYR A 6 -29.86 -13.22 -62.33
CA TYR A 6 -30.20 -13.30 -60.91
C TYR A 6 -28.92 -13.12 -60.09
N ILE A 7 -28.84 -11.99 -59.40
CA ILE A 7 -27.74 -11.61 -58.52
C ILE A 7 -27.98 -12.23 -57.14
N PHE A 8 -26.94 -12.89 -56.62
CA PHE A 8 -26.79 -13.31 -55.23
C PHE A 8 -26.98 -12.12 -54.28
N GLY A 9 -27.97 -12.19 -53.40
CA GLY A 9 -28.10 -11.30 -52.24
C GLY A 9 -27.74 -12.07 -50.97
N VAL A 10 -26.45 -12.20 -50.67
CA VAL A 10 -26.00 -12.61 -49.32
C VAL A 10 -26.22 -11.41 -48.41
N LEU A 11 -27.26 -11.48 -47.57
CA LEU A 11 -27.49 -10.50 -46.52
C LEU A 11 -26.45 -10.72 -45.42
N VAL A 12 -25.29 -10.08 -45.55
CA VAL A 12 -24.30 -9.99 -44.46
C VAL A 12 -24.91 -9.08 -43.40
N LEU A 13 -25.50 -9.67 -42.36
CA LEU A 13 -25.75 -8.97 -41.10
C LEU A 13 -24.39 -8.60 -40.51
N LEU A 14 -23.94 -7.38 -40.80
CA LEU A 14 -22.92 -6.71 -40.02
C LEU A 14 -23.47 -6.53 -38.60
N ALA A 15 -23.13 -7.47 -37.72
CA ALA A 15 -23.20 -7.25 -36.28
C ALA A 15 -22.19 -6.13 -35.98
N LEU A 16 -22.69 -4.89 -35.95
CA LEU A 16 -21.96 -3.79 -35.35
C LEU A 16 -21.61 -4.23 -33.92
N PRO A 17 -20.35 -4.07 -33.46
CA PRO A 17 -20.07 -4.27 -32.05
C PRO A 17 -20.99 -3.31 -31.31
N VAL A 18 -21.89 -3.86 -30.50
CA VAL A 18 -22.62 -3.06 -29.52
C VAL A 18 -21.52 -2.43 -28.68
N VAL A 19 -21.27 -1.15 -28.91
CA VAL A 19 -20.49 -0.35 -27.98
C VAL A 19 -21.36 -0.35 -26.75
N SER A 20 -21.09 -1.27 -25.82
CA SER A 20 -21.72 -1.31 -24.52
C SER A 20 -21.31 -0.02 -23.82
N THR A 21 -22.10 1.03 -24.03
CA THR A 21 -22.12 2.19 -23.17
C THR A 21 -22.71 1.70 -21.86
N CYS A 22 -21.89 1.08 -21.01
CA CYS A 22 -22.31 0.64 -19.70
C CYS A 22 -22.51 1.90 -18.83
N ALA A 23 -23.69 2.49 -18.90
CA ALA A 23 -24.32 2.99 -17.70
C ALA A 23 -24.50 1.75 -16.82
N GLN A 24 -23.60 1.56 -15.85
CA GLN A 24 -23.62 0.42 -14.95
C GLN A 24 -25.02 0.25 -14.38
N SER A 25 -25.54 -0.97 -14.43
CA SER A 25 -26.93 -1.22 -14.07
C SER A 25 -27.21 -0.80 -12.62
N ALA A 26 -28.47 -0.56 -12.28
CA ALA A 26 -28.86 -0.27 -10.89
C ALA A 26 -28.38 -1.38 -9.92
N THR A 27 -28.37 -2.64 -10.37
CA THR A 27 -27.87 -3.78 -9.61
C THR A 27 -26.35 -3.74 -9.41
N ASP A 28 -25.60 -3.33 -10.43
CA ASP A 28 -24.14 -3.18 -10.32
C ASP A 28 -23.77 -2.05 -9.39
N CYS A 29 -24.46 -0.91 -9.53
CA CYS A 29 -24.28 0.21 -8.62
C CYS A 29 -24.67 -0.17 -7.19
N ALA A 30 -25.74 -0.92 -6.97
CA ALA A 30 -26.06 -1.43 -5.64
C ALA A 30 -24.94 -2.32 -5.06
N SER A 31 -24.28 -3.13 -5.88
CA SER A 31 -23.17 -3.99 -5.45
C SER A 31 -21.86 -3.23 -5.21
N LEU A 32 -21.56 -2.20 -6.01
CA LEU A 32 -20.37 -1.36 -5.86
C LEU A 32 -20.52 -0.35 -4.72
N MET A 33 -21.71 0.21 -4.53
CA MET A 33 -21.97 1.15 -3.44
C MET A 33 -21.85 0.49 -2.06
N LYS A 34 -21.90 -0.85 -1.96
CA LYS A 34 -21.62 -1.59 -0.71
C LYS A 34 -20.20 -1.40 -0.18
N PHE A 35 -19.23 -0.97 -1.01
CA PHE A 35 -17.90 -0.58 -0.50
C PHE A 35 -18.01 0.61 0.45
N GLY A 36 -19.00 1.49 0.23
CA GLY A 36 -19.32 2.62 1.10
C GLY A 36 -18.25 3.72 1.18
N ILE A 37 -17.14 3.57 0.44
CA ILE A 37 -16.01 4.50 0.46
C ILE A 37 -15.62 4.84 -0.98
N TYR A 38 -15.56 6.13 -1.27
CA TYR A 38 -15.15 6.70 -2.54
C TYR A 38 -13.78 7.36 -2.38
N ASP A 39 -12.71 6.62 -2.70
CA ASP A 39 -11.32 7.07 -2.57
C ASP A 39 -10.89 8.01 -3.71
N ARG A 40 -11.58 9.14 -3.82
CA ARG A 40 -11.35 10.14 -4.88
C ARG A 40 -9.90 10.65 -4.92
N TYR A 41 -9.26 10.75 -3.76
CA TYR A 41 -7.92 11.33 -3.61
C TYR A 41 -6.80 10.27 -3.63
N ARG A 42 -7.11 9.01 -3.95
CA ARG A 42 -6.13 7.90 -4.02
C ARG A 42 -5.35 7.73 -2.72
N THR A 43 -6.06 7.85 -1.61
CA THR A 43 -5.52 7.80 -0.25
C THR A 43 -5.39 6.39 0.28
N PHE A 44 -6.00 5.40 -0.39
CA PHE A 44 -5.95 4.02 0.04
C PHE A 44 -4.53 3.46 0.02
N THR A 45 -4.12 2.80 1.13
CA THR A 45 -2.96 1.92 1.07
C THR A 45 -3.23 0.77 0.12
N THR A 46 -2.17 0.15 -0.37
CA THR A 46 -2.28 -1.09 -1.17
C THR A 46 -3.05 -2.19 -0.43
N GLU A 47 -2.99 -2.24 0.90
CA GLU A 47 -3.78 -3.17 1.70
C GLU A 47 -5.28 -2.84 1.65
N THR A 48 -5.66 -1.55 1.76
CA THR A 48 -7.05 -1.11 1.58
C THR A 48 -7.54 -1.33 0.14
N GLN A 49 -6.69 -1.08 -0.86
CA GLN A 49 -7.00 -1.37 -2.27
C GLN A 49 -7.21 -2.88 -2.49
N TYR A 50 -6.38 -3.73 -1.89
CA TYR A 50 -6.57 -5.18 -1.93
C TYR A 50 -7.88 -5.62 -1.28
N LYS A 51 -8.27 -4.97 -0.17
CA LYS A 51 -9.57 -5.20 0.46
C LYS A 51 -10.74 -4.89 -0.49
N GLN A 52 -10.70 -3.78 -1.23
CA GLN A 52 -11.75 -3.49 -2.23
C GLN A 52 -11.90 -4.62 -3.25
N ILE A 53 -10.78 -5.22 -3.66
CA ILE A 53 -10.79 -6.37 -4.58
C ILE A 53 -11.46 -7.57 -3.91
N ARG A 54 -11.10 -7.92 -2.68
CA ARG A 54 -11.76 -9.01 -1.94
C ARG A 54 -13.27 -8.77 -1.82
N GLU A 55 -13.68 -7.55 -1.52
CA GLU A 55 -15.09 -7.17 -1.41
C GLU A 55 -15.81 -7.22 -2.77
N PHE A 56 -15.14 -6.90 -3.88
CA PHE A 56 -15.71 -7.09 -5.22
C PHE A 56 -16.08 -8.55 -5.45
N PHE A 57 -15.16 -9.48 -5.14
CA PHE A 57 -15.45 -10.92 -5.24
C PHE A 57 -16.52 -11.38 -4.25
N SER A 58 -16.64 -10.75 -3.07
CA SER A 58 -17.68 -11.07 -2.09
C SER A 58 -19.08 -10.58 -2.53
N ASN A 59 -19.16 -9.37 -3.08
CA ASN A 59 -20.43 -8.68 -3.34
C ASN A 59 -21.12 -9.14 -4.64
N PHE A 60 -20.36 -9.53 -5.66
CA PHE A 60 -20.90 -9.91 -6.98
C PHE A 60 -21.25 -11.40 -7.15
N GLN A 61 -21.17 -12.22 -6.08
CA GLN A 61 -21.69 -13.60 -6.00
C GLN A 61 -21.39 -14.46 -7.24
N PHE A 62 -20.10 -14.63 -7.55
CA PHE A 62 -19.65 -15.46 -8.67
C PHE A 62 -19.68 -16.96 -8.32
N SER A 63 -20.14 -17.80 -9.24
CA SER A 63 -20.06 -19.27 -9.10
C SER A 63 -18.85 -19.86 -9.82
N THR A 64 -18.34 -19.20 -10.87
CA THR A 64 -17.22 -19.68 -11.69
C THR A 64 -16.22 -18.57 -12.05
N GLN A 65 -15.00 -18.96 -12.42
CA GLN A 65 -13.98 -18.04 -12.94
C GLN A 65 -14.48 -17.26 -14.16
N GLN A 66 -15.18 -17.93 -15.09
CA GLN A 66 -15.69 -17.28 -16.30
C GLN A 66 -16.73 -16.21 -15.98
N GLN A 67 -17.59 -16.44 -14.98
CA GLN A 67 -18.55 -15.43 -14.54
C GLN A 67 -17.86 -14.19 -13.97
N ALA A 68 -16.82 -14.39 -13.13
CA ALA A 68 -16.02 -13.30 -12.61
C ALA A 68 -15.31 -12.51 -13.73
N GLN A 69 -14.71 -13.20 -14.70
CA GLN A 69 -14.05 -12.58 -15.86
C GLN A 69 -15.02 -11.78 -16.73
N ASN A 70 -16.17 -12.37 -17.06
CA ASN A 70 -17.19 -11.69 -17.87
C ASN A 70 -17.69 -10.43 -17.17
N LYS A 71 -17.97 -10.51 -15.87
CA LYS A 71 -18.45 -9.36 -15.11
C LYS A 71 -17.39 -8.28 -14.96
N ALA A 72 -16.15 -8.68 -14.70
CA ALA A 72 -15.03 -7.75 -14.66
C ALA A 72 -14.83 -7.05 -16.00
N ALA A 73 -14.88 -7.78 -17.13
CA ALA A 73 -14.78 -7.21 -18.46
C ALA A 73 -15.93 -6.22 -18.77
N GLU A 74 -17.17 -6.55 -18.39
CA GLU A 74 -18.33 -5.66 -18.51
C GLU A 74 -18.13 -4.34 -17.74
N LEU A 75 -17.47 -4.40 -16.59
CA LEU A 75 -17.15 -3.27 -15.73
C LEU A 75 -15.82 -2.59 -16.10
N GLY A 76 -15.06 -3.11 -17.07
CA GLY A 76 -13.74 -2.59 -17.44
C GLY A 76 -12.64 -2.82 -16.38
N LEU A 77 -12.76 -3.89 -15.59
CA LEU A 77 -11.81 -4.31 -14.56
C LEU A 77 -10.88 -5.40 -15.10
N ASP A 78 -9.57 -5.19 -15.01
CA ASP A 78 -8.58 -6.24 -15.31
C ASP A 78 -8.23 -7.03 -14.04
N ILE A 79 -8.96 -8.10 -13.80
CA ILE A 79 -8.77 -9.00 -12.64
C ILE A 79 -7.82 -10.16 -12.91
N THR A 80 -7.10 -10.16 -14.03
CA THR A 80 -6.30 -11.31 -14.48
C THR A 80 -5.21 -11.69 -13.48
N GLY A 81 -4.51 -10.70 -12.94
CA GLY A 81 -3.49 -10.92 -11.91
C GLY A 81 -4.04 -11.50 -10.60
N VAL A 82 -5.31 -11.19 -10.26
CA VAL A 82 -5.96 -11.74 -9.06
C VAL A 82 -6.38 -13.19 -9.30
N LEU A 83 -7.00 -13.48 -10.45
CA LEU A 83 -7.41 -14.85 -10.80
C LEU A 83 -6.24 -15.83 -10.94
N GLY A 84 -5.04 -15.33 -11.20
CA GLY A 84 -3.80 -16.13 -11.26
C GLY A 84 -3.28 -16.62 -9.91
N LEU A 85 -3.83 -16.14 -8.79
CA LEU A 85 -3.41 -16.56 -7.46
C LEU A 85 -3.72 -18.02 -7.19
N THR A 86 -2.81 -18.69 -6.48
CA THR A 86 -2.95 -20.08 -6.05
C THR A 86 -2.89 -20.14 -4.53
N PHE A 87 -3.96 -20.62 -3.89
CA PHE A 87 -4.05 -20.73 -2.45
C PHE A 87 -4.00 -22.20 -2.04
N ASN A 88 -2.94 -22.63 -1.35
CA ASN A 88 -2.78 -24.02 -0.88
C ASN A 88 -3.04 -25.06 -1.98
N GLY A 89 -2.52 -24.82 -3.20
CA GLY A 89 -2.71 -25.69 -4.36
C GLY A 89 -4.07 -25.55 -5.08
N THR A 90 -4.98 -24.71 -4.59
CA THR A 90 -6.26 -24.42 -5.24
C THR A 90 -6.13 -23.20 -6.15
N THR A 91 -6.55 -23.34 -7.41
CA THR A 91 -6.57 -22.25 -8.41
C THR A 91 -8.01 -21.81 -8.69
N SER A 92 -8.18 -20.63 -9.28
CA SER A 92 -9.50 -20.14 -9.70
C SER A 92 -10.18 -21.05 -10.74
N SER A 93 -9.40 -21.80 -11.52
CA SER A 93 -9.89 -22.75 -12.52
C SER A 93 -10.21 -24.14 -11.96
N SER A 94 -9.52 -24.61 -10.90
CA SER A 94 -9.71 -25.96 -10.37
C SER A 94 -10.89 -26.06 -9.41
N ASN A 95 -11.05 -25.09 -8.50
CA ASN A 95 -12.20 -24.99 -7.60
C ASN A 95 -12.44 -23.51 -7.25
N PHE A 96 -13.23 -22.84 -8.09
CA PHE A 96 -13.46 -21.40 -7.96
C PHE A 96 -14.09 -21.01 -6.61
N GLN A 97 -15.05 -21.78 -6.11
CA GLN A 97 -15.74 -21.47 -4.85
C GLN A 97 -14.78 -21.51 -3.65
N GLN A 98 -13.95 -22.56 -3.56
CA GLN A 98 -12.93 -22.67 -2.52
C GLN A 98 -11.86 -21.60 -2.68
N TRP A 99 -11.40 -21.36 -3.91
CA TRP A 99 -10.45 -20.31 -4.23
C TRP A 99 -10.96 -18.92 -3.82
N GLN A 100 -12.22 -18.60 -4.11
CA GLN A 100 -12.84 -17.32 -3.77
C GLN A 100 -12.95 -17.15 -2.25
N GLN A 101 -13.29 -18.21 -1.51
CA GLN A 101 -13.28 -18.19 -0.05
C GLN A 101 -11.87 -17.92 0.52
N SER A 102 -10.83 -18.51 -0.08
CA SER A 102 -9.44 -18.23 0.28
C SER A 102 -9.05 -16.79 -0.04
N LEU A 103 -9.40 -16.28 -1.22
CA LEU A 103 -9.14 -14.89 -1.59
C LEU A 103 -9.79 -13.92 -0.60
N VAL A 104 -11.09 -14.07 -0.33
CA VAL A 104 -11.86 -13.16 0.54
C VAL A 104 -11.33 -13.19 1.99
N ARG A 105 -10.76 -14.30 2.46
CA ARG A 105 -10.20 -14.43 3.81
C ARG A 105 -8.71 -14.06 3.91
N SER A 106 -7.97 -14.08 2.81
CA SER A 106 -6.53 -13.82 2.82
C SER A 106 -6.18 -12.40 3.24
N SER A 107 -5.05 -12.26 3.93
CA SER A 107 -4.39 -10.97 4.16
C SER A 107 -3.69 -10.48 2.89
N TYR A 108 -3.34 -9.19 2.86
CA TYR A 108 -2.56 -8.63 1.77
C TYR A 108 -1.18 -9.28 1.66
N GLN A 109 -0.50 -9.53 2.79
CA GLN A 109 0.82 -10.14 2.85
C GLN A 109 0.81 -11.59 2.34
N GLU A 110 -0.23 -12.37 2.65
CA GLU A 110 -0.42 -13.70 2.08
C GLU A 110 -0.65 -13.64 0.56
N ALA A 111 -1.45 -12.70 0.08
CA ALA A 111 -1.69 -12.57 -1.36
C ALA A 111 -0.40 -12.24 -2.12
N LEU A 112 0.46 -11.38 -1.57
CA LEU A 112 1.79 -11.10 -2.12
C LEU A 112 2.68 -12.36 -2.16
N SER A 113 2.68 -13.17 -1.09
CA SER A 113 3.47 -14.40 -1.06
C SER A 113 2.99 -15.43 -2.09
N PHE A 114 1.73 -15.35 -2.51
CA PHE A 114 1.14 -16.15 -3.60
C PHE A 114 1.27 -15.50 -4.99
N GLY A 115 2.04 -14.43 -5.13
CA GLY A 115 2.39 -13.84 -6.43
C GLY A 115 1.52 -12.67 -6.88
N LEU A 116 0.70 -12.10 -6.00
CA LEU A 116 -0.07 -10.90 -6.33
C LEU A 116 0.87 -9.72 -6.61
N GLN A 117 0.62 -9.01 -7.71
CA GLN A 117 1.37 -7.82 -8.07
C GLN A 117 0.66 -6.55 -7.59
N VAL A 118 1.41 -5.65 -6.95
CA VAL A 118 0.91 -4.34 -6.47
C VAL A 118 0.25 -3.54 -7.60
N GLN A 119 0.85 -3.52 -8.79
CA GLN A 119 0.31 -2.79 -9.93
C GLN A 119 -1.08 -3.29 -10.38
N SER A 120 -1.34 -4.60 -10.23
CA SER A 120 -2.66 -5.17 -10.52
C SER A 120 -3.69 -4.66 -9.52
N ILE A 121 -3.30 -4.55 -8.25
CA ILE A 121 -4.17 -4.04 -7.19
C ILE A 121 -4.56 -2.59 -7.45
N GLU A 122 -3.57 -1.74 -7.71
CA GLU A 122 -3.75 -0.32 -7.98
C GLU A 122 -4.67 -0.08 -9.17
N LYS A 123 -4.46 -0.80 -10.29
CA LYS A 123 -5.30 -0.66 -11.49
C LYS A 123 -6.76 -1.02 -11.22
N ILE A 124 -7.01 -2.14 -10.54
CA ILE A 124 -8.38 -2.59 -10.24
C ILE A 124 -9.06 -1.62 -9.28
N SER A 125 -8.38 -1.24 -8.19
CA SER A 125 -8.92 -0.27 -7.21
C SER A 125 -9.23 1.08 -7.85
N ASN A 126 -8.37 1.55 -8.75
CA ASN A 126 -8.60 2.80 -9.46
C ASN A 126 -9.85 2.74 -10.33
N ALA A 127 -10.00 1.67 -11.10
CA ALA A 127 -11.18 1.45 -11.94
C ALA A 127 -12.46 1.27 -11.11
N LEU A 128 -12.41 0.57 -9.97
CA LEU A 128 -13.54 0.46 -9.02
C LEU A 128 -13.97 1.82 -8.50
N THR A 129 -13.03 2.68 -8.14
CA THR A 129 -13.32 4.05 -7.69
C THR A 129 -14.00 4.88 -8.79
N ASP A 130 -13.54 4.77 -10.03
CA ASP A 130 -14.14 5.47 -11.16
C ASP A 130 -15.55 4.95 -11.47
N LEU A 131 -15.78 3.64 -11.31
CA LEU A 131 -17.10 3.01 -11.42
C LEU A 131 -18.05 3.53 -10.33
N VAL A 132 -17.60 3.66 -9.08
CA VAL A 132 -18.38 4.24 -7.98
C VAL A 132 -18.78 5.67 -8.30
N GLY A 133 -17.86 6.50 -8.82
CA GLY A 133 -18.16 7.87 -9.22
C GLY A 133 -19.29 7.97 -10.26
N ARG A 134 -19.39 7.02 -11.18
CA ARG A 134 -20.53 6.91 -12.13
C ARG A 134 -21.83 6.45 -11.47
N CYS A 135 -21.75 5.68 -10.40
CA CYS A 135 -22.93 5.20 -9.67
C CYS A 135 -23.57 6.30 -8.81
N LEU A 136 -22.78 7.28 -8.34
CA LEU A 136 -23.29 8.43 -7.59
C LEU A 136 -24.23 9.35 -8.39
N THR A 137 -24.36 9.17 -9.70
CA THR A 137 -25.30 9.93 -10.53
C THR A 137 -26.63 9.21 -10.77
N GLN A 138 -26.80 8.00 -10.22
CA GLN A 138 -28.04 7.23 -10.38
C GLN A 138 -29.16 7.77 -9.49
N LYS A 139 -30.40 7.33 -9.70
CA LYS A 139 -31.52 7.74 -8.82
C LYS A 139 -31.49 6.96 -7.51
N GLY A 140 -31.90 7.61 -6.42
CA GLY A 140 -32.04 7.00 -5.10
C GLY A 140 -31.12 7.62 -4.06
N VAL A 141 -30.98 6.92 -2.94
CA VAL A 141 -30.10 7.33 -1.83
C VAL A 141 -28.69 6.88 -2.12
N HIS A 142 -27.75 7.82 -2.07
CA HIS A 142 -26.34 7.51 -2.02
C HIS A 142 -25.80 7.87 -0.66
N ALA A 143 -24.95 7.02 -0.14
CA ALA A 143 -24.22 7.30 1.08
C ALA A 143 -22.80 6.76 0.91
N TYR A 144 -21.80 7.60 1.12
CA TYR A 144 -20.41 7.26 0.92
C TYR A 144 -19.48 8.10 1.79
N ILE A 145 -18.29 7.58 2.01
CA ILE A 145 -17.19 8.26 2.72
C ILE A 145 -16.12 8.66 1.72
N ILE A 146 -15.61 9.88 1.82
CA ILE A 146 -14.41 10.33 1.12
C ILE A 146 -13.31 10.57 2.16
N PRO A 147 -12.28 9.73 2.23
CA PRO A 147 -11.12 10.01 3.06
C PRO A 147 -10.36 11.24 2.54
N ALA A 148 -9.81 12.04 3.45
CA ALA A 148 -8.91 13.13 3.10
C ALA A 148 -7.48 12.60 2.91
N ALA A 149 -6.63 13.41 2.26
CA ALA A 149 -5.23 13.06 1.99
C ALA A 149 -4.39 12.84 3.25
N ASP A 150 -4.80 13.39 4.40
CA ASP A 150 -4.14 13.20 5.69
C ASP A 150 -4.50 11.84 6.36
N ASN A 151 -5.47 11.12 5.80
CA ASN A 151 -5.97 9.84 6.28
C ASN A 151 -6.44 9.82 7.76
N GLN A 152 -6.66 10.99 8.34
CA GLN A 152 -7.21 11.18 9.68
C GLN A 152 -8.56 11.90 9.61
N THR A 153 -8.74 12.73 8.59
CA THR A 153 -9.97 13.43 8.28
C THR A 153 -10.72 12.66 7.19
N PHE A 154 -12.04 12.64 7.25
CA PHE A 154 -12.89 12.09 6.19
C PHE A 154 -14.22 12.84 6.15
N SER A 155 -14.85 12.88 4.98
CA SER A 155 -16.21 13.38 4.84
C SER A 155 -17.19 12.23 4.65
N VAL A 156 -18.26 12.19 5.42
CA VAL A 156 -19.44 11.35 5.14
C VAL A 156 -20.41 12.19 4.32
N THR A 157 -20.83 11.69 3.16
CA THR A 157 -21.83 12.37 2.33
C THR A 157 -23.01 11.44 2.09
N ILE A 158 -24.21 11.97 2.29
CA ILE A 158 -25.48 11.31 2.02
C ILE A 158 -26.30 12.23 1.15
N ASP A 159 -26.65 11.81 -0.05
CA ASP A 159 -27.50 12.57 -0.96
C ASP A 159 -28.65 11.72 -1.48
N PHE A 160 -29.68 12.42 -1.98
CA PHE A 160 -30.83 11.78 -2.57
C PHE A 160 -31.07 12.36 -3.96
N VAL A 161 -30.90 11.51 -4.98
CA VAL A 161 -31.25 11.84 -6.36
C VAL A 161 -32.71 11.44 -6.60
N PRO A 162 -33.61 12.41 -6.84
CA PRO A 162 -35.05 12.16 -6.91
C PRO A 162 -35.47 11.15 -7.97
N TYR A 163 -36.43 10.28 -7.63
CA TYR A 163 -37.05 9.40 -8.62
C TYR A 163 -37.94 10.17 -9.60
N SER A 164 -38.60 11.22 -9.11
CA SER A 164 -39.47 12.14 -9.84
C SER A 164 -39.49 13.51 -9.16
N SER A 165 -40.11 14.51 -9.80
CA SER A 165 -40.31 15.85 -9.22
C SER A 165 -41.24 15.86 -8.00
N GLU A 166 -42.09 14.84 -7.84
CA GLU A 166 -43.05 14.74 -6.71
C GLU A 166 -42.42 14.21 -5.43
N ARG A 167 -41.25 13.56 -5.52
CA ARG A 167 -40.47 13.09 -4.38
C ARG A 167 -39.05 13.68 -4.45
N PRO A 168 -38.89 14.99 -4.17
CA PRO A 168 -37.61 15.68 -4.34
C PRO A 168 -36.59 15.39 -3.22
N LEU A 169 -37.02 14.78 -2.11
CA LEU A 169 -36.22 14.55 -0.91
C LEU A 169 -36.67 13.29 -0.17
N THR A 170 -35.82 12.82 0.74
CA THR A 170 -36.09 11.78 1.73
C THR A 170 -35.70 12.27 3.12
N HIS A 171 -36.04 11.53 4.18
CA HIS A 171 -35.56 11.82 5.53
C HIS A 171 -34.78 10.62 6.06
N GLY A 172 -33.83 10.85 6.95
CA GLY A 172 -33.11 9.76 7.58
C GLY A 172 -32.45 10.10 8.90
N LEU A 173 -32.10 9.05 9.64
CA LEU A 173 -31.31 9.10 10.86
C LEU A 173 -29.89 8.63 10.56
N LEU A 174 -28.90 9.46 10.89
CA LEU A 174 -27.48 9.14 10.73
C LEU A 174 -26.89 8.85 12.10
N THR A 175 -26.24 7.70 12.27
CA THR A 175 -25.49 7.38 13.49
C THR A 175 -24.06 7.00 13.14
N MET A 176 -23.14 7.22 14.07
CA MET A 176 -21.73 6.94 13.88
C MET A 176 -21.12 6.32 15.12
N THR A 177 -20.27 5.33 14.92
CA THR A 177 -19.51 4.66 15.98
C THR A 177 -18.04 4.56 15.57
N PRO A 178 -17.10 4.73 16.52
CA PRO A 178 -17.31 5.01 17.94
C PRO A 178 -17.74 6.45 18.23
N SER A 179 -18.23 6.72 19.45
CA SER A 179 -18.72 8.05 19.84
C SER A 179 -17.62 9.11 19.88
N SER A 180 -16.36 8.70 20.04
CA SER A 180 -15.16 9.55 19.87
C SER A 180 -15.12 10.21 18.49
N VAL A 181 -15.36 9.41 17.44
CA VAL A 181 -15.40 9.89 16.06
C VAL A 181 -16.67 10.69 15.79
N ALA A 182 -17.83 10.24 16.31
CA ALA A 182 -19.08 10.99 16.17
C ALA A 182 -18.97 12.42 16.75
N ALA A 183 -18.27 12.58 17.89
CA ALA A 183 -18.06 13.87 18.54
C ALA A 183 -17.08 14.79 17.79
N SER A 184 -16.24 14.25 16.89
CA SER A 184 -15.31 15.04 16.08
C SER A 184 -15.95 15.60 14.80
N CYS A 185 -17.18 15.18 14.47
CA CYS A 185 -17.86 15.54 13.25
C CYS A 185 -18.46 16.95 13.28
N ALA A 186 -18.38 17.66 12.16
CA ALA A 186 -19.02 18.93 11.91
C ALA A 186 -19.81 18.91 10.58
N PRO A 187 -20.95 19.62 10.47
CA PRO A 187 -21.57 20.45 11.50
C PRO A 187 -22.18 19.61 12.64
N ALA A 188 -22.14 20.16 13.86
CA ALA A 188 -22.74 19.51 15.03
C ALA A 188 -24.28 19.46 14.89
N GLY A 189 -24.91 18.48 15.55
CA GLY A 189 -26.37 18.33 15.56
C GLY A 189 -26.96 17.56 14.37
N VAL A 190 -26.13 17.08 13.44
CA VAL A 190 -26.62 16.21 12.34
C VAL A 190 -26.72 14.75 12.78
N LEU A 191 -25.73 14.25 13.52
CA LEU A 191 -25.71 12.88 14.00
C LEU A 191 -26.73 12.66 15.12
N ASN A 192 -27.33 11.46 15.15
CA ASN A 192 -28.37 11.04 16.07
C ASN A 192 -29.65 11.91 16.02
N GLN A 193 -29.85 12.64 14.92
CA GLN A 193 -31.07 13.38 14.62
C GLN A 193 -31.64 12.95 13.27
N ARG A 194 -32.95 13.12 13.11
CA ARG A 194 -33.60 12.91 11.82
C ARG A 194 -33.41 14.16 10.96
N VAL A 195 -32.85 14.01 9.78
CA VAL A 195 -32.52 15.10 8.86
C VAL A 195 -33.21 14.92 7.51
N GLU A 196 -33.48 16.04 6.85
CA GLU A 196 -33.94 16.07 5.46
C GLU A 196 -32.74 15.88 4.53
N ILE A 197 -32.90 15.02 3.51
CA ILE A 197 -31.85 14.65 2.56
C ILE A 197 -32.42 14.85 1.16
N GLY A 198 -31.94 15.90 0.49
CA GLY A 198 -32.27 16.21 -0.89
C GLY A 198 -31.07 16.07 -1.84
N PRO A 199 -31.15 16.64 -3.05
CA PRO A 199 -30.07 16.58 -4.05
C PRO A 199 -28.78 17.30 -3.61
N GLN A 200 -28.89 18.26 -2.69
CA GLN A 200 -27.72 18.94 -2.11
C GLN A 200 -26.99 18.07 -1.09
N GLY A 201 -27.65 17.02 -0.59
CA GLY A 201 -27.14 16.10 0.41
C GLY A 201 -26.88 16.72 1.78
N VAL A 202 -26.44 15.85 2.68
CA VAL A 202 -25.91 16.16 4.00
C VAL A 202 -24.46 15.69 4.00
N SER A 203 -23.54 16.58 4.38
CA SER A 203 -22.11 16.25 4.47
C SER A 203 -21.58 16.54 5.86
N LEU A 204 -20.85 15.58 6.42
CA LEU A 204 -20.18 15.67 7.72
C LEU A 204 -18.67 15.54 7.52
N SER A 205 -17.90 16.50 7.99
CA SER A 205 -16.44 16.38 8.10
C SER A 205 -16.08 15.85 9.48
N CYS A 206 -15.42 14.72 9.54
CA CYS A 206 -15.10 13.99 10.77
C CYS A 206 -13.60 13.68 10.85
N ARG A 207 -13.13 13.39 12.07
CA ARG A 207 -11.76 12.96 12.35
C ARG A 207 -11.73 11.66 13.15
N ARG A 208 -10.72 10.83 12.89
CA ARG A 208 -10.48 9.56 13.61
C ARG A 208 -9.00 9.28 13.79
N SER A 209 -8.69 8.32 14.66
CA SER A 209 -7.37 7.68 14.64
C SER A 209 -7.22 6.79 13.39
N PRO A 210 -6.02 6.67 12.78
CA PRO A 210 -5.82 5.79 11.63
C PRO A 210 -6.25 4.34 11.90
N THR A 211 -5.95 3.84 13.10
CA THR A 211 -6.25 2.45 13.50
C THR A 211 -7.70 2.20 13.93
N GLU A 212 -8.55 3.22 13.96
CA GLU A 212 -9.91 3.12 14.46
C GLU A 212 -10.89 2.79 13.34
N THR A 213 -11.63 1.68 13.45
CA THR A 213 -12.75 1.39 12.54
C THR A 213 -13.92 2.32 12.84
N VAL A 214 -14.50 2.88 11.78
CA VAL A 214 -15.68 3.75 11.84
C VAL A 214 -16.85 3.07 11.16
N ALA A 215 -17.98 2.95 11.85
CA ALA A 215 -19.23 2.56 11.20
C ALA A 215 -20.19 3.75 11.18
N VAL A 216 -20.81 3.96 10.03
CA VAL A 216 -21.83 4.98 9.80
C VAL A 216 -23.09 4.26 9.36
N ASN A 217 -24.16 4.38 10.15
CA ASN A 217 -25.45 3.84 9.75
C ASN A 217 -26.33 4.98 9.28
N VAL A 218 -26.88 4.83 8.07
CA VAL A 218 -27.85 5.76 7.51
C VAL A 218 -29.15 4.99 7.36
N ASN A 219 -30.17 5.41 8.08
CA ASN A 219 -31.50 4.82 8.01
C ASN A 219 -32.46 5.84 7.42
N THR A 220 -32.86 5.68 6.16
CA THR A 220 -33.73 6.63 5.45
C THR A 220 -35.09 6.02 5.15
N ASP A 221 -36.06 6.89 4.84
CA ASP A 221 -37.39 6.48 4.40
C ASP A 221 -37.37 5.75 3.04
N ASP A 222 -36.29 5.89 2.26
CA ASP A 222 -36.07 5.21 0.97
C ASP A 222 -35.04 4.07 1.06
N GLY A 223 -34.74 3.60 2.28
CA GLY A 223 -33.89 2.45 2.57
C GLY A 223 -32.76 2.75 3.56
N SER A 224 -32.15 1.69 4.09
CA SER A 224 -31.10 1.81 5.12
C SER A 224 -29.74 1.32 4.58
N PRO A 225 -28.86 2.20 4.07
CA PRO A 225 -27.47 1.83 3.83
C PRO A 225 -26.65 1.90 5.13
N ALA A 226 -26.21 0.75 5.62
CA ALA A 226 -25.10 0.70 6.58
C ALA A 226 -23.78 0.83 5.81
N ILE A 227 -22.94 1.76 6.22
CA ILE A 227 -21.62 2.02 5.65
C ILE A 227 -20.59 1.71 6.72
N ASN A 228 -19.69 0.78 6.44
CA ASN A 228 -18.62 0.45 7.35
C ASN A 228 -17.30 0.91 6.72
N TYR A 229 -16.64 1.86 7.37
CA TYR A 229 -15.28 2.26 7.06
C TYR A 229 -14.33 1.58 8.02
N ASP A 230 -13.79 0.45 7.59
CA ASP A 230 -12.84 -0.29 8.41
C ASP A 230 -11.60 0.55 8.78
N ALA A 231 -10.92 0.13 9.84
CA ALA A 231 -9.66 0.71 10.25
C ALA A 231 -8.76 0.85 9.01
N TYR A 232 -8.24 2.05 8.79
CA TYR A 232 -7.15 2.18 7.85
C TYR A 232 -5.91 1.80 8.61
N ILE A 233 -5.55 0.53 8.51
CA ILE A 233 -4.28 0.10 9.06
C ILE A 233 -3.22 0.78 8.21
N VAL A 234 -2.60 1.81 8.77
CA VAL A 234 -1.38 2.35 8.22
C VAL A 234 -0.34 1.26 8.42
N PRO A 235 0.13 0.60 7.36
CA PRO A 235 1.14 -0.44 7.51
C PRO A 235 2.40 0.20 8.12
N PRO A 236 3.11 -0.51 9.01
CA PRO A 236 4.35 0.00 9.54
C PRO A 236 5.34 0.26 8.39
N PRO A 237 6.26 1.22 8.56
CA PRO A 237 7.28 1.49 7.57
C PRO A 237 8.13 0.24 7.36
N ASN A 238 8.26 -0.20 6.11
CA ASN A 238 9.17 -1.28 5.76
C ASN A 238 10.52 -0.66 5.41
N ILE A 239 11.51 -0.83 6.29
CA ILE A 239 12.79 -0.14 6.21
C ILE A 239 13.87 -1.15 5.79
N ASN A 240 14.42 -0.96 4.60
CA ASN A 240 15.60 -1.68 4.15
C ASN A 240 16.80 -0.74 4.11
N PHE A 241 17.51 -0.63 5.23
CA PHE A 241 18.67 0.24 5.38
C PHE A 241 19.95 -0.60 5.49
N ARG A 242 20.90 -0.38 4.59
CA ARG A 242 22.03 -1.29 4.34
C ARG A 242 23.31 -0.53 4.03
N LEU A 243 24.44 -1.14 4.39
CA LEU A 243 25.78 -0.67 4.08
C LEU A 243 26.41 -1.60 3.04
N ALA A 244 27.12 -1.05 2.06
CA ALA A 244 27.94 -1.85 1.15
C ALA A 244 29.13 -2.51 1.86
N SER A 245 29.67 -1.85 2.89
CA SER A 245 30.71 -2.38 3.79
C SER A 245 30.55 -1.80 5.18
N GLU A 246 30.51 -2.66 6.21
CA GLU A 246 30.37 -2.28 7.62
C GLU A 246 31.72 -1.98 8.30
N SER A 247 32.83 -2.31 7.64
CA SER A 247 34.19 -2.06 8.11
C SER A 247 35.04 -1.52 6.98
N ILE A 248 35.75 -0.41 7.23
CA ILE A 248 36.63 0.26 6.26
C ILE A 248 37.90 0.75 6.95
N GLN A 249 38.97 1.03 6.20
CA GLN A 249 40.12 1.76 6.74
C GLN A 249 39.81 3.26 6.82
N SER A 250 40.48 3.96 7.75
CA SER A 250 40.32 5.42 7.87
C SER A 250 40.57 6.13 6.55
N GLY A 251 39.62 6.99 6.14
CA GLY A 251 39.68 7.73 4.88
C GLY A 251 39.18 6.97 3.65
N GLN A 252 38.83 5.69 3.77
CA GLN A 252 38.10 4.98 2.71
C GLN A 252 36.61 5.35 2.71
N SER A 253 35.94 5.01 1.61
CA SER A 253 34.51 5.27 1.44
C SER A 253 33.70 3.98 1.43
N THR A 254 32.47 4.05 1.94
CA THR A 254 31.44 3.02 1.82
C THR A 254 30.13 3.67 1.37
N THR A 255 29.16 2.87 0.94
CA THR A 255 27.86 3.38 0.45
C THR A 255 26.74 2.92 1.36
N LEU A 256 25.96 3.88 1.86
CA LEU A 256 24.66 3.65 2.46
C LEU A 256 23.62 3.48 1.34
N ASN A 257 22.81 2.44 1.41
CA ASN A 257 21.69 2.23 0.50
C ASN A 257 20.42 2.10 1.35
N TRP A 258 19.34 2.74 0.92
CA TRP A 258 18.04 2.60 1.58
C TRP A 258 16.92 2.44 0.58
N GLU A 259 15.92 1.72 1.03
CA GLU A 259 14.63 1.58 0.38
C GLU A 259 13.59 1.48 1.49
N VAL A 260 12.68 2.44 1.53
CA VAL A 260 11.65 2.56 2.56
C VAL A 260 10.29 2.58 1.90
N ALA A 261 9.41 1.64 2.28
CA ALA A 261 8.01 1.67 1.90
C ALA A 261 7.14 2.12 3.09
N ASN A 262 5.93 2.58 2.80
CA ASN A 262 4.94 3.04 3.79
C ASN A 262 5.41 4.21 4.68
N ALA A 263 6.16 5.15 4.09
CA ALA A 263 6.66 6.35 4.77
C ALA A 263 6.19 7.62 4.06
N SER A 264 5.83 8.63 4.84
CA SER A 264 5.52 9.98 4.35
C SER A 264 6.78 10.83 4.21
N ARG A 265 7.81 10.58 5.02
CA ARG A 265 9.09 11.31 5.00
C ARG A 265 10.24 10.42 5.48
N VAL A 266 11.40 10.56 4.84
CA VAL A 266 12.65 9.89 5.23
C VAL A 266 13.73 10.95 5.41
N GLU A 267 14.57 10.80 6.43
CA GLU A 267 15.68 11.69 6.75
C GLU A 267 16.89 10.89 7.24
N ILE A 268 18.09 11.29 6.85
CA ILE A 268 19.34 10.76 7.41
C ILE A 268 19.93 11.83 8.33
N GLU A 269 20.17 11.48 9.58
CA GLU A 269 20.69 12.41 10.58
C GLU A 269 22.05 13.00 10.15
N GLY A 270 22.13 14.33 10.14
CA GLY A 270 23.29 15.08 9.64
C GLY A 270 23.32 15.32 8.13
N TYR A 271 22.38 14.74 7.37
CA TYR A 271 22.22 14.97 5.92
C TYR A 271 20.85 15.55 5.54
N GLY A 272 19.85 15.46 6.44
CA GLY A 272 18.52 16.04 6.24
C GLY A 272 17.56 15.14 5.46
N PRO A 273 16.44 15.70 4.96
CA PRO A 273 15.42 14.94 4.24
C PRO A 273 15.95 14.33 2.94
N VAL A 274 15.57 13.08 2.67
CA VAL A 274 15.94 12.33 1.47
C VAL A 274 14.72 11.65 0.84
N SER A 275 14.83 11.20 -0.40
CA SER A 275 13.82 10.37 -1.06
C SER A 275 13.61 9.03 -0.34
N VAL A 276 12.46 8.38 -0.55
CA VAL A 276 12.11 7.08 0.07
C VAL A 276 13.05 5.94 -0.34
N SER A 277 13.74 6.06 -1.47
CA SER A 277 14.84 5.18 -1.86
C SER A 277 16.02 6.00 -2.35
N GLY A 278 17.23 5.46 -2.19
CA GLY A 278 18.44 6.12 -2.63
C GLY A 278 19.72 5.48 -2.13
N SER A 279 20.83 6.13 -2.47
CA SER A 279 22.17 5.78 -2.02
C SER A 279 22.99 7.03 -1.67
N LEU A 280 23.90 6.88 -0.73
CA LEU A 280 24.79 7.93 -0.25
C LEU A 280 26.17 7.37 0.04
N THR A 281 27.19 7.87 -0.64
CA THR A 281 28.59 7.55 -0.36
C THR A 281 29.09 8.38 0.82
N ILE A 282 29.75 7.72 1.77
CA ILE A 282 30.26 8.30 3.02
C ILE A 282 31.73 7.92 3.23
N THR A 283 32.51 8.81 3.83
CA THR A 283 33.96 8.64 4.05
C THR A 283 34.33 8.93 5.51
N PRO A 284 33.90 8.10 6.48
CA PRO A 284 34.18 8.35 7.88
C PRO A 284 35.67 8.13 8.22
N THR A 285 36.24 9.03 9.04
CA THR A 285 37.61 8.91 9.57
C THR A 285 37.66 8.23 10.94
N GLN A 286 36.52 8.11 11.61
CA GLN A 286 36.33 7.42 12.88
C GLN A 286 35.05 6.59 12.83
N THR A 287 34.96 5.54 13.65
CA THR A 287 33.77 4.69 13.75
C THR A 287 32.54 5.55 14.01
N ARG A 288 31.55 5.45 13.13
CA ARG A 288 30.37 6.32 13.16
C ARG A 288 29.10 5.51 12.97
N GLN A 289 28.10 5.84 13.77
CA GLN A 289 26.74 5.34 13.60
C GLN A 289 25.95 6.33 12.73
N TYR A 290 25.20 5.79 11.77
CA TYR A 290 24.31 6.52 10.89
C TYR A 290 22.87 6.15 11.25
N ARG A 291 22.03 7.17 11.41
CA ARG A 291 20.64 7.04 11.81
C ARG A 291 19.72 7.47 10.67
N LEU A 292 18.84 6.57 10.26
CA LEU A 292 17.74 6.82 9.34
C LEU A 292 16.46 7.06 10.15
N ILE A 293 15.86 8.24 10.01
CA ILE A 293 14.61 8.66 10.65
C ILE A 293 13.50 8.52 9.62
N VAL A 294 12.45 7.78 9.96
CA VAL A 294 11.32 7.53 9.07
C VAL A 294 10.06 8.02 9.74
N THR A 295 9.33 8.91 9.07
CA THR A 295 7.96 9.28 9.45
C THR A 295 7.01 8.39 8.65
N SER A 296 6.23 7.56 9.33
CA SER A 296 5.23 6.70 8.70
C SER A 296 4.05 7.51 8.18
N LEU A 297 3.16 6.86 7.42
CA LEU A 297 1.99 7.51 6.84
C LEU A 297 0.95 7.96 7.91
N ASP A 298 1.06 7.46 9.15
CA ASP A 298 0.25 7.88 10.30
C ASP A 298 0.86 9.08 11.05
N GLY A 299 2.01 9.57 10.61
CA GLY A 299 2.75 10.66 11.25
C GLY A 299 3.64 10.22 12.42
N GLN A 300 3.66 8.93 12.79
CA GLN A 300 4.58 8.41 13.81
C GLN A 300 6.02 8.40 13.29
N GLN A 301 6.98 8.51 14.20
CA GLN A 301 8.40 8.46 13.86
C GLN A 301 9.05 7.19 14.39
N THR A 302 9.82 6.52 13.53
CA THR A 302 10.72 5.42 13.90
C THR A 302 12.14 5.69 13.42
N SER A 303 13.11 4.93 13.91
CA SER A 303 14.52 5.08 13.52
C SER A 303 15.23 3.74 13.38
N THR A 304 16.11 3.64 12.38
CA THR A 304 16.99 2.48 12.17
C THR A 304 18.45 2.95 12.10
N TYR A 305 19.38 2.11 12.55
CA TYR A 305 20.79 2.46 12.67
C TYR A 305 21.68 1.53 11.85
N LYS A 306 22.76 2.08 11.30
CA LYS A 306 23.87 1.34 10.71
C LYS A 306 25.21 1.91 11.18
N THR A 307 26.11 1.05 11.62
CA THR A 307 27.42 1.45 12.14
C THR A 307 28.49 1.11 11.12
N VAL A 308 29.31 2.11 10.77
CA VAL A 308 30.55 1.90 10.01
C VAL A 308 31.70 1.88 10.99
N THR A 309 32.37 0.74 11.07
CA THR A 309 33.59 0.55 11.87
C THR A 309 34.78 1.05 11.05
N VAL A 310 35.55 1.98 11.61
CA VAL A 310 36.77 2.49 10.98
C VAL A 310 37.97 1.83 11.64
N LEU A 311 38.66 1.00 10.86
CA LEU A 311 39.90 0.36 11.29
C LEU A 311 41.06 1.36 11.20
N PRO A 312 41.95 1.36 12.19
CA PRO A 312 43.18 2.14 12.10
C PRO A 312 44.02 1.67 10.90
N PRO A 313 44.86 2.54 10.34
CA PRO A 313 45.81 2.12 9.31
C PRO A 313 46.69 0.98 9.85
N PRO A 314 47.08 0.02 8.99
CA PRO A 314 48.03 -1.01 9.37
C PRO A 314 49.29 -0.35 9.94
N PRO A 315 49.84 -0.86 11.04
CA PRO A 315 50.96 -0.19 11.68
C PRO A 315 52.21 -0.34 10.79
N VAL A 316 52.84 0.78 10.46
CA VAL A 316 54.00 0.83 9.56
C VAL A 316 55.27 0.55 10.36
N LEU A 317 56.09 -0.39 9.90
CA LEU A 317 57.42 -0.60 10.46
C LEU A 317 58.33 0.58 10.08
N THR A 318 58.60 1.47 11.03
CA THR A 318 59.48 2.63 10.83
C THR A 318 60.95 2.33 11.16
N GLY A 319 61.21 1.22 11.85
CA GLY A 319 62.54 0.71 12.12
C GLY A 319 62.50 -0.56 12.95
N ALA A 320 63.47 -1.44 12.74
CA ALA A 320 63.75 -2.58 13.59
C ALA A 320 65.18 -2.44 14.12
N ARG A 321 65.37 -2.62 15.43
CA ARG A 321 66.70 -2.78 16.01
C ARG A 321 66.92 -4.26 16.26
N VAL A 322 68.00 -4.78 15.70
CA VAL A 322 68.45 -6.16 15.91
C VAL A 322 69.57 -6.11 16.94
N PHE A 323 69.38 -6.79 18.07
CA PHE A 323 70.44 -6.97 19.05
C PHE A 323 70.99 -8.37 18.90
N PHE A 324 72.31 -8.44 18.75
CA PHE A 324 73.06 -9.67 18.85
C PHE A 324 73.61 -9.77 20.27
N HIS A 325 73.19 -10.78 21.01
CA HIS A 325 73.79 -11.12 22.29
C HIS A 325 74.42 -12.50 22.19
N THR A 326 75.72 -12.56 22.42
CA THR A 326 76.48 -13.81 22.52
C THR A 326 76.26 -14.38 23.92
N THR A 327 75.56 -15.51 24.01
CA THR A 327 75.18 -16.11 25.30
C THR A 327 76.17 -17.14 25.84
N ASN A 328 77.15 -17.54 25.02
CA ASN A 328 78.28 -18.37 25.43
C ASN A 328 79.52 -17.90 24.67
N ASP A 329 80.55 -17.46 25.40
CA ASP A 329 81.87 -17.11 24.87
C ASP A 329 82.93 -17.79 25.74
N ASP A 330 82.84 -19.11 25.82
CA ASP A 330 83.79 -20.01 26.51
C ASP A 330 84.92 -20.50 25.58
N LYS A 331 85.00 -19.95 24.36
CA LYS A 331 86.04 -20.21 23.34
C LYS A 331 86.06 -21.64 22.78
N ASP A 332 85.01 -22.43 22.95
CA ASP A 332 84.94 -23.78 22.40
C ASP A 332 84.47 -23.85 20.92
N GLY A 333 84.01 -22.73 20.37
CA GLY A 333 83.65 -22.57 18.96
C GLY A 333 82.15 -22.55 18.67
N ASP A 334 81.27 -22.66 19.67
CA ASP A 334 79.81 -22.65 19.48
C ASP A 334 79.14 -21.32 19.91
N THR A 335 79.36 -20.24 19.16
CA THR A 335 78.68 -18.97 19.47
C THR A 335 77.16 -19.07 19.28
N ASN A 336 76.44 -19.20 20.39
CA ASN A 336 74.98 -19.08 20.42
C ASN A 336 74.59 -17.60 20.33
N VAL A 337 73.85 -17.24 19.27
CA VAL A 337 73.35 -15.89 19.04
C VAL A 337 71.86 -15.86 19.34
N SER A 338 71.47 -15.08 20.34
CA SER A 338 70.06 -14.72 20.53
C SER A 338 69.75 -13.45 19.74
N VAL A 339 68.75 -13.52 18.87
CA VAL A 339 68.27 -12.40 18.06
C VAL A 339 67.03 -11.82 18.72
N TYR A 340 67.05 -10.53 19.04
CA TYR A 340 65.89 -9.82 19.56
C TYR A 340 65.42 -8.78 18.55
N VAL A 341 64.11 -8.75 18.27
CA VAL A 341 63.48 -7.75 17.41
C VAL A 341 62.61 -6.85 18.28
N ILE A 342 62.89 -5.55 18.28
CA ILE A 342 62.07 -4.54 18.97
C ILE A 342 61.15 -3.85 17.96
N TYR A 343 59.85 -3.90 18.21
CA TYR A 343 58.81 -3.25 17.41
C TYR A 343 57.95 -2.34 18.30
N GLY A 344 57.83 -1.05 17.95
CA GLY A 344 56.94 -0.11 18.67
C GLY A 344 57.27 0.10 20.16
N GLY A 345 58.49 -0.24 20.60
CA GLY A 345 58.90 -0.21 22.02
C GLY A 345 58.68 -1.52 22.78
N GLU A 346 58.08 -2.55 22.17
CA GLU A 346 57.95 -3.89 22.74
C GLU A 346 59.02 -4.84 22.18
N THR A 347 59.68 -5.59 23.06
CA THR A 347 60.69 -6.59 22.68
C THR A 347 60.00 -7.95 22.45
N LYS A 348 60.16 -8.53 21.26
CA LYS A 348 59.79 -9.93 20.99
C LYS A 348 61.05 -10.78 20.79
N LYS A 349 61.08 -11.93 21.45
CA LYS A 349 62.19 -12.90 21.43
C LYS A 349 62.03 -13.86 20.27
#